data_AF-A0A4Y2PJW8-F1
#
_entry.id   AF-A0A4Y2PJW8-F1
#
_cell.length_a   1.000
_cell.length_b   1.000
_cell.length_c   1.000
_cell.angle_alpha   90.00
_cell.angle_beta   90.00
_cell.angle_gamma   90.00
#
_symmetry.space_group_name_H-M   'P 1'
#
loop_
_entity.id
_entity.type
_entity.pdbx_description
1 polymer ?
#
loop_
_entity_poly.entity_id
_entity_poly.type
_entity_poly.pdbx_seq_one_letter_code
_entity_poly.pdbx_strand_id
1 'polypeptide(L)'
;MEKKLKCVLLLSLKEMALRRVAVFFWSDTDILASISKFRLHEFPTEDSKKEWLEKIDNKIKDKMLKLELPKSLTKQMIDIVRPIGLEIRRWKKFHQDFFHEGLFQSSEEICLPASAKLCWTTAGRIDNKKTAEELVCCGGLDLRNRYELACLYCLEDDIPLLWAELPEEQKEYFCLDDELLPDLHFCWPHVFKGELTRLDHLLRGRGKNLTTFNQWAFEDSVERGNKIAAEYFFQKLTHEEREASLMRSVHSVLADSEEVYCLAERLTDVLCYLLSLMTPEQQMETIRAHPVNLLLCFLHWPWQDLLLENAGLIWTFLPPRGYDDLLQKMTDIFRRYFPISFREFFVQSPLDFKKYFVESHFGFINACRFLSLFFRYEDSESIEVMFRNVDSADKVKLVFHSDVLQLFYKSILRDRWHMVAVCLREAALSKEDRERLKDTFTGFFERSGNGECVNRKFKRFFEFLDETDASADKLKESSET
;
A
#
# COMPACT_ATOMS: atom_id res chain seq x y z
N MET A 1 -21.12 2.90 -25.31
CA MET A 1 -20.49 1.85 -24.48
C MET A 1 -20.16 2.49 -23.15
N GLU A 2 -20.88 2.13 -22.10
CA GLU A 2 -20.55 2.58 -20.75
C GLU A 2 -19.16 2.04 -20.38
N LYS A 3 -18.28 2.90 -19.87
CA LYS A 3 -16.96 2.49 -19.42
C LYS A 3 -17.13 1.69 -18.12
N LYS A 4 -16.83 0.39 -18.18
CA LYS A 4 -16.81 -0.50 -17.01
C LYS A 4 -15.50 -0.34 -16.25
N LEU A 5 -15.55 -0.42 -14.92
CA LEU A 5 -14.36 -0.46 -14.09
C LEU A 5 -13.60 -1.77 -14.33
N LYS A 6 -12.30 -1.68 -14.58
CA LYS A 6 -11.45 -2.88 -14.73
C LYS A 6 -10.97 -3.32 -13.36
N CYS A 7 -11.29 -4.57 -13.02
CA CYS A 7 -10.95 -5.17 -11.72
C CYS A 7 -10.12 -6.46 -11.86
N VAL A 8 -9.67 -6.77 -13.08
CA VAL A 8 -8.92 -7.99 -13.39
C VAL A 8 -7.54 -7.61 -13.87
N LEU A 9 -6.52 -8.10 -13.16
CA LEU A 9 -5.13 -7.83 -13.49
C LEU A 9 -4.72 -8.60 -14.76
N LEU A 10 -4.23 -7.89 -15.77
CA LEU A 10 -3.69 -8.46 -17.00
C LEU A 10 -2.19 -8.19 -17.08
N LEU A 11 -1.39 -9.23 -16.89
CA LEU A 11 0.07 -9.12 -16.88
C LEU A 11 0.66 -9.60 -18.21
N SER A 12 1.68 -8.87 -18.68
CA SER A 12 2.48 -9.35 -19.80
C SER A 12 3.32 -10.56 -19.40
N LEU A 13 3.69 -11.40 -20.38
CA LEU A 13 4.60 -12.53 -20.14
C LEU A 13 5.94 -12.09 -19.53
N LYS A 14 6.42 -10.90 -19.91
CA LYS A 14 7.63 -10.31 -19.37
C LYS A 14 7.48 -10.02 -17.87
N GLU A 15 6.38 -9.41 -17.45
CA GLU A 15 6.12 -9.12 -16.03
C GLU A 15 5.93 -10.40 -15.22
N MET A 16 5.19 -11.38 -15.76
CA MET A 16 5.05 -12.69 -15.13
C MET A 16 6.41 -13.37 -14.92
N ALA A 17 7.29 -13.31 -15.92
CA ALA A 17 8.64 -13.86 -15.82
C ALA A 17 9.48 -13.14 -14.76
N LEU A 18 9.47 -11.80 -14.74
CA LEU A 18 10.21 -11.01 -13.76
C LEU A 18 9.72 -11.27 -12.33
N ARG A 19 8.40 -11.29 -12.11
CA ARG A 19 7.78 -11.62 -10.82
C ARG A 19 8.16 -13.03 -10.37
N ARG A 20 8.20 -14.00 -11.29
CA ARG A 20 8.63 -15.37 -10.97
C ARG A 20 10.09 -15.45 -10.54
N VAL A 21 10.98 -14.70 -11.18
CA VAL A 21 12.39 -14.62 -10.77
C VAL A 21 12.53 -13.93 -9.40
N ALA A 22 11.78 -12.86 -9.16
CA ALA A 22 11.76 -12.20 -7.86
C ALA A 22 11.24 -13.13 -6.74
N VAL A 23 10.15 -13.85 -6.98
CA VAL A 23 9.61 -14.88 -6.07
C VAL A 23 10.65 -15.95 -5.77
N PHE A 24 11.43 -16.38 -6.78
CA PHE A 24 12.49 -17.37 -6.57
C PHE A 24 13.53 -16.90 -5.54
N PHE A 25 13.93 -15.62 -5.57
CA PHE A 25 14.83 -15.08 -4.55
C PHE A 25 14.22 -15.08 -3.14
N TRP A 26 12.96 -14.70 -3.04
CA TRP A 26 12.25 -14.65 -1.76
C TRP A 26 11.90 -16.04 -1.20
N SER A 27 11.85 -17.06 -2.06
CA SER A 27 11.58 -18.45 -1.70
C SER A 27 12.86 -19.23 -1.36
N ASP A 28 14.03 -18.59 -1.40
CA ASP A 28 15.27 -19.22 -0.96
C ASP A 28 15.20 -19.55 0.54
N THR A 29 15.53 -20.79 0.88
CA THR A 29 15.53 -21.32 2.25
C THR A 29 16.29 -20.43 3.24
N ASP A 30 17.40 -19.81 2.83
CA ASP A 30 18.20 -18.95 3.71
C ASP A 30 17.56 -17.57 3.96
N ILE A 31 16.69 -17.13 3.05
CA ILE A 31 15.87 -15.92 3.18
C ILE A 31 14.66 -16.24 4.05
N LEU A 32 13.94 -17.31 3.75
CA LEU A 32 12.78 -17.74 4.55
C LEU A 32 13.17 -18.00 6.01
N ALA A 33 14.33 -18.61 6.26
CA ALA A 33 14.86 -18.80 7.61
C ALA A 33 15.25 -17.47 8.31
N SER A 34 15.57 -16.43 7.55
CA SER A 34 15.83 -15.09 8.10
C SER A 34 14.51 -14.37 8.42
N ILE A 35 13.50 -14.54 7.55
CA ILE A 35 12.14 -13.99 7.74
C ILE A 35 11.44 -14.65 8.93
N SER A 36 11.57 -15.96 9.11
CA SER A 36 10.91 -16.67 10.22
C SER A 36 11.40 -16.17 11.59
N LYS A 37 12.69 -15.83 11.70
CA LYS A 37 13.30 -15.25 12.90
C LYS A 37 12.94 -13.77 13.11
N PHE A 38 12.45 -13.10 12.09
CA PHE A 38 12.12 -11.68 12.15
C PHE A 38 10.78 -11.48 12.85
N ARG A 39 10.81 -10.93 14.07
CA ARG A 39 9.59 -10.62 14.83
C ARG A 39 8.94 -9.34 14.31
N LEU A 40 7.66 -9.41 13.98
CA LEU A 40 6.89 -8.20 13.68
C LEU A 40 6.36 -7.63 14.99
N HIS A 41 6.85 -6.44 15.35
CA HIS A 41 6.26 -5.69 16.45
C HIS A 41 4.93 -5.06 16.02
N GLU A 42 3.94 -5.13 16.90
CA GLU A 42 2.58 -4.58 16.78
C GLU A 42 2.60 -3.12 16.29
N PHE A 43 3.57 -2.34 16.81
CA PHE A 43 3.91 -1.02 16.32
C PHE A 43 5.23 -1.06 15.55
N PRO A 44 5.22 -0.97 14.20
CA PRO A 44 6.45 -0.96 13.43
C PRO A 44 7.20 0.34 13.68
N THR A 45 8.20 0.29 14.56
CA THR A 45 9.17 1.37 14.74
C THR A 45 9.95 1.58 13.44
N GLU A 46 10.46 2.80 13.21
CA GLU A 46 11.39 3.03 12.09
C GLU A 46 12.59 2.07 12.15
N ASP A 47 13.00 1.66 13.35
CA ASP A 47 14.06 0.66 13.57
C ASP A 47 13.70 -0.73 13.04
N SER A 48 12.47 -1.21 13.29
CA SER A 48 12.00 -2.50 12.75
C SER A 48 11.95 -2.50 11.21
N LYS A 49 11.54 -1.37 10.61
CA LYS A 49 11.53 -1.21 9.14
C LYS A 49 12.94 -1.19 8.59
N LYS A 50 13.84 -0.50 9.28
CA LYS A 50 15.26 -0.40 8.93
C LYS A 50 15.93 -1.78 9.02
N GLU A 51 15.62 -2.57 10.04
CA GLU A 51 16.17 -3.92 10.19
C GLU A 51 15.75 -4.86 9.04
N TRP A 52 14.46 -4.84 8.65
CA TRP A 52 13.99 -5.60 7.48
C TRP A 52 14.73 -5.17 6.21
N LEU A 53 14.82 -3.86 5.97
CA LEU A 53 15.53 -3.29 4.82
C LEU A 53 17.01 -3.68 4.81
N GLU A 54 17.68 -3.60 5.96
CA GLU A 54 19.12 -3.81 6.07
C GLU A 54 19.52 -5.27 6.02
N LYS A 55 18.74 -6.17 6.64
CA LYS A 55 19.10 -7.59 6.75
C LYS A 55 18.54 -8.45 5.62
N ILE A 56 17.30 -8.19 5.19
CA ILE A 56 16.59 -9.08 4.26
C ILE A 56 16.61 -8.49 2.85
N ASP A 57 16.16 -7.24 2.67
CA ASP A 57 16.12 -6.62 1.34
C ASP A 57 17.53 -6.49 0.73
N ASN A 58 18.55 -6.10 1.49
CA ASN A 58 19.92 -6.01 0.98
C ASN A 58 20.48 -7.39 0.57
N LYS A 59 20.20 -8.44 1.33
CA LYS A 59 20.63 -9.80 0.99
C LYS A 59 20.00 -10.29 -0.32
N ILE A 60 18.73 -9.97 -0.53
CA ILE A 60 18.04 -10.23 -1.80
C ILE A 60 18.64 -9.40 -2.93
N LYS A 61 18.88 -8.10 -2.71
CA LYS A 61 19.51 -7.22 -3.70
C LYS A 61 20.89 -7.73 -4.11
N ASP A 62 21.71 -8.17 -3.17
CA ASP A 62 23.04 -8.73 -3.46
C ASP A 62 22.94 -10.00 -4.31
N LYS A 63 21.98 -10.89 -4.02
CA LYS A 63 21.72 -12.08 -4.85
C LYS A 63 21.24 -11.69 -6.25
N MET A 64 20.38 -10.68 -6.35
CA MET A 64 19.85 -10.18 -7.62
C MET A 64 20.94 -9.53 -8.47
N LEU A 65 21.82 -8.72 -7.89
CA LEU A 65 22.90 -8.03 -8.60
C LEU A 65 23.93 -9.02 -9.19
N LYS A 66 24.09 -10.20 -8.59
CA LYS A 66 24.94 -11.28 -9.13
C LYS A 66 24.42 -11.89 -10.44
N LEU A 67 23.18 -11.60 -10.85
CA LEU A 67 22.66 -12.05 -12.14
C LEU A 67 23.22 -11.25 -13.33
N GLU A 68 23.96 -10.16 -13.08
CA GLU A 68 24.59 -9.32 -14.13
C GLU A 68 23.60 -8.89 -15.24
N LEU A 69 22.34 -8.60 -14.86
CA LEU A 69 21.31 -8.22 -15.81
C LEU A 69 21.61 -6.83 -16.45
N PRO A 70 21.11 -6.58 -17.67
CA PRO A 70 21.16 -5.26 -18.28
C PRO A 70 20.56 -4.19 -17.36
N LYS A 71 21.15 -2.98 -17.32
CA LYS A 71 20.76 -1.90 -16.39
C LYS A 71 19.25 -1.63 -16.34
N SER A 72 18.58 -1.62 -17.49
CA SER A 72 17.13 -1.41 -17.57
C SER A 72 16.32 -2.53 -16.92
N LEU A 73 16.77 -3.78 -17.06
CA LEU A 73 16.15 -4.95 -16.45
C LEU A 73 16.44 -5.04 -14.96
N THR A 74 17.65 -4.67 -14.54
CA THR A 74 18.02 -4.55 -13.13
C THR A 74 17.14 -3.54 -12.41
N LYS A 75 16.88 -2.38 -13.02
CA LYS A 75 15.93 -1.38 -12.48
C LYS A 75 14.54 -1.99 -12.29
N GLN A 76 13.98 -2.60 -13.34
CA GLN A 76 12.65 -3.26 -13.28
C GLN A 76 12.60 -4.39 -12.25
N MET A 77 13.68 -5.15 -12.08
CA MET A 77 13.74 -6.24 -11.11
C MET A 77 13.72 -5.69 -9.67
N ILE A 78 14.50 -4.65 -9.37
CA ILE A 78 14.51 -4.00 -8.05
C ILE A 78 13.10 -3.52 -7.68
N ASP A 79 12.41 -2.93 -8.66
CA ASP A 79 11.06 -2.41 -8.53
C ASP A 79 10.01 -3.50 -8.22
N ILE A 80 10.23 -4.74 -8.67
CA ILE A 80 9.33 -5.89 -8.44
C ILE A 80 9.70 -6.66 -7.17
N VAL A 81 10.99 -6.79 -6.87
CA VAL A 81 11.51 -7.56 -5.74
C VAL A 81 10.99 -7.01 -4.42
N ARG A 82 11.00 -5.68 -4.24
CA ARG A 82 10.61 -5.06 -2.97
C ARG A 82 9.12 -5.28 -2.64
N PRO A 83 8.15 -5.06 -3.54
CA PRO A 83 6.75 -5.39 -3.30
C PRO A 83 6.49 -6.85 -2.91
N ILE A 84 7.21 -7.81 -3.50
CA ILE A 84 7.05 -9.24 -3.15
C ILE A 84 7.49 -9.52 -1.71
N GLY A 85 8.60 -8.92 -1.25
CA GLY A 85 9.02 -9.03 0.15
C GLY A 85 8.00 -8.43 1.12
N LEU A 86 7.39 -7.31 0.74
CA LEU A 86 6.33 -6.68 1.52
C LEU A 86 5.07 -7.55 1.59
N GLU A 87 4.79 -8.37 0.56
CA GLU A 87 3.68 -9.32 0.59
C GLU A 87 3.85 -10.40 1.68
N ILE A 88 5.07 -10.93 1.88
CA ILE A 88 5.35 -11.89 2.95
C ILE A 88 5.10 -11.24 4.33
N ARG A 89 5.61 -10.02 4.49
CA ARG A 89 5.40 -9.26 5.73
C ARG A 89 3.92 -8.99 5.99
N ARG A 90 3.16 -8.62 4.97
CA ARG A 90 1.70 -8.39 5.07
C ARG A 90 0.97 -9.65 5.45
N TRP A 91 1.28 -10.76 4.78
CA TRP A 91 0.71 -12.05 5.08
C TRP A 91 0.94 -12.40 6.56
N LYS A 92 2.17 -12.27 7.05
CA LYS A 92 2.49 -12.54 8.46
C LYS A 92 1.73 -11.61 9.41
N LYS A 93 1.64 -10.32 9.10
CA LYS A 93 0.86 -9.36 9.90
C LYS A 93 -0.65 -9.66 9.89
N PHE A 94 -1.22 -10.04 8.76
CA PHE A 94 -2.64 -10.41 8.67
C PHE A 94 -2.99 -11.54 9.61
N HIS A 95 -2.16 -12.57 9.65
CA HIS A 95 -2.31 -13.69 10.56
C HIS A 95 -2.14 -13.26 12.01
N GLN A 96 -1.10 -12.49 12.34
CA GLN A 96 -0.89 -11.98 13.69
C GLN A 96 -2.10 -11.21 14.22
N ASP A 97 -2.61 -10.25 13.46
CA ASP A 97 -3.75 -9.45 13.89
C ASP A 97 -4.99 -10.34 14.08
N PHE A 98 -5.22 -11.31 13.18
CA PHE A 98 -6.33 -12.26 13.30
C PHE A 98 -6.24 -13.15 14.54
N PHE A 99 -5.04 -13.61 14.93
CA PHE A 99 -4.85 -14.45 16.12
C PHE A 99 -4.72 -13.63 17.42
N HIS A 100 -4.42 -12.33 17.34
CA HIS A 100 -4.34 -11.44 18.49
C HIS A 100 -5.65 -10.75 18.85
N GLU A 101 -6.61 -10.63 17.92
CA GLU A 101 -7.93 -10.04 18.19
C GLU A 101 -8.84 -10.89 19.10
N GLY A 102 -8.49 -12.16 19.37
CA GLY A 102 -9.19 -12.98 20.36
C GLY A 102 -8.87 -12.59 21.81
N LEU A 103 -9.87 -12.60 22.69
CA LEU A 103 -9.81 -12.20 24.12
C LEU A 103 -8.68 -12.82 24.97
N PHE A 104 -8.02 -13.87 24.50
CA PHE A 104 -6.93 -14.53 25.21
C PHE A 104 -5.65 -14.44 24.40
N GLN A 105 -4.79 -13.51 24.81
CA GLN A 105 -3.44 -13.26 24.32
C GLN A 105 -2.62 -14.55 24.24
N SER A 106 -2.74 -15.31 23.15
CA SER A 106 -1.64 -16.15 22.74
C SER A 106 -0.57 -15.19 22.20
N SER A 107 0.46 -14.94 23.02
CA SER A 107 1.61 -14.12 22.64
C SER A 107 2.49 -14.81 21.58
N GLU A 108 2.05 -15.96 21.05
CA GLU A 108 2.83 -16.77 20.14
C GLU A 108 2.52 -16.37 18.70
N GLU A 109 3.38 -15.50 18.20
CA GLU A 109 3.50 -15.16 16.80
C GLU A 109 3.50 -16.44 15.94
N ILE A 110 2.65 -16.55 14.91
CA ILE A 110 2.79 -17.63 13.92
C ILE A 110 4.19 -17.53 13.31
N CYS A 111 5.05 -18.43 13.75
CA CYS A 111 6.39 -18.58 13.23
C CYS A 111 6.28 -19.50 12.03
N LEU A 112 6.41 -18.93 10.82
CA LEU A 112 6.56 -19.71 9.59
C LEU A 112 7.66 -20.75 9.82
N PRO A 113 7.34 -22.06 9.76
CA PRO A 113 8.35 -23.10 9.84
C PRO A 113 9.45 -22.85 8.80
N ALA A 114 10.70 -23.24 9.09
CA ALA A 114 11.76 -23.13 8.09
C ALA A 114 11.48 -23.97 6.83
N SER A 115 10.64 -25.00 6.97
CA SER A 115 10.11 -25.84 5.89
C SER A 115 8.86 -25.26 5.22
N ALA A 116 8.32 -24.13 5.70
CA ALA A 116 7.12 -23.53 5.15
C ALA A 116 7.33 -23.15 3.69
N LYS A 117 6.42 -23.62 2.85
CA LYS A 117 6.42 -23.32 1.44
C LYS A 117 5.32 -22.30 1.17
N LEU A 118 5.73 -21.06 0.94
CA LEU A 118 4.80 -20.03 0.45
C LEU A 118 4.43 -20.34 -0.99
N CYS A 119 3.14 -20.47 -1.26
CA CYS A 119 2.62 -20.64 -2.62
C CYS A 119 2.38 -19.27 -3.24
N TRP A 120 2.73 -19.11 -4.51
CA TRP A 120 2.68 -17.81 -5.19
C TRP A 120 1.80 -17.87 -6.44
N THR A 121 1.02 -16.81 -6.64
CA THR A 121 0.28 -16.55 -7.87
C THR A 121 1.20 -16.03 -8.98
N THR A 122 0.73 -16.05 -10.22
CA THR A 122 1.44 -15.44 -11.36
C THR A 122 1.63 -13.93 -11.22
N ALA A 123 0.77 -13.28 -10.42
CA ALA A 123 0.90 -11.88 -10.05
C ALA A 123 1.99 -11.62 -9.01
N GLY A 124 2.66 -12.66 -8.50
CA GLY A 124 3.66 -12.58 -7.44
C GLY A 124 3.07 -12.35 -6.04
N ARG A 125 1.75 -12.48 -5.88
CA ARG A 125 1.11 -12.48 -4.56
C ARG A 125 1.14 -13.86 -3.94
N ILE A 126 1.07 -13.93 -2.61
CA ILE A 126 0.88 -15.20 -1.92
C ILE A 126 -0.51 -15.75 -2.25
N ASP A 127 -0.55 -17.01 -2.72
CA ASP A 127 -1.78 -17.77 -2.86
C ASP A 127 -2.18 -18.24 -1.46
N ASN A 128 -3.00 -17.42 -0.79
CA ASN A 128 -3.34 -17.60 0.61
C ASN A 128 -3.93 -18.98 0.91
N LYS A 129 -4.85 -19.46 0.06
CA LYS A 129 -5.50 -20.75 0.23
C LYS A 129 -4.49 -21.89 0.09
N LYS A 130 -3.72 -21.93 -0.99
CA LYS A 130 -2.70 -23.01 -1.18
C LYS A 130 -1.59 -22.97 -0.14
N THR A 131 -1.23 -21.77 0.32
CA THR A 131 -0.24 -21.62 1.39
C THR A 131 -0.78 -22.16 2.69
N ALA A 132 -2.06 -21.89 3.00
CA ALA A 132 -2.72 -22.44 4.18
C ALA A 132 -2.81 -23.97 4.11
N GLU A 133 -3.22 -24.54 2.97
CA GLU A 133 -3.24 -25.99 2.74
C GLU A 133 -1.86 -26.63 3.01
N GLU A 134 -0.79 -26.09 2.42
CA GLU A 134 0.58 -26.56 2.64
C GLU A 134 1.02 -26.44 4.11
N LEU A 135 0.66 -25.34 4.78
CA LEU A 135 1.00 -25.12 6.19
C LEU A 135 0.25 -26.06 7.14
N VAL A 136 -1.03 -26.32 6.88
CA VAL A 136 -1.85 -27.28 7.63
C VAL A 136 -1.27 -28.69 7.47
N CYS A 137 -0.81 -29.05 6.27
CA CYS A 137 -0.27 -30.37 5.98
C CYS A 137 1.18 -30.58 6.47
N CYS A 138 1.99 -29.53 6.60
CA CYS A 138 3.43 -29.68 6.84
C CYS A 138 3.81 -30.15 8.26
N GLY A 139 2.85 -30.16 9.20
CA GLY A 139 3.07 -30.56 10.61
C GLY A 139 4.03 -29.66 11.41
N GLY A 140 4.56 -28.59 10.80
CA GLY A 140 5.45 -27.64 11.45
C GLY A 140 4.75 -26.62 12.34
N LEU A 141 3.43 -26.52 12.23
CA LEU A 141 2.56 -25.73 13.11
C LEU A 141 1.90 -26.66 14.14
N ASP A 142 1.72 -26.18 15.37
CA ASP A 142 0.96 -26.90 16.38
C ASP A 142 -0.50 -27.10 15.93
N LEU A 143 -1.18 -28.05 16.57
CA LEU A 143 -2.52 -28.47 16.16
C LEU A 143 -3.56 -27.33 16.27
N ARG A 144 -3.43 -26.46 17.27
CA ARG A 144 -4.33 -25.33 17.46
C ARG A 144 -4.20 -24.34 16.31
N ASN A 145 -2.97 -23.92 16.00
CA ASN A 145 -2.69 -23.01 14.89
C ASN A 145 -3.12 -23.60 13.54
N ARG A 146 -2.96 -24.92 13.33
CA ARG A 146 -3.46 -25.58 12.12
C ARG A 146 -4.97 -25.52 12.01
N TYR A 147 -5.69 -25.77 13.11
CA TYR A 147 -7.15 -25.67 13.14
C TYR A 147 -7.63 -24.25 12.86
N GLU A 148 -7.09 -23.24 13.56
CA GLU A 148 -7.52 -21.85 13.36
C GLU A 148 -7.20 -21.37 11.92
N LEU A 149 -6.06 -21.77 11.35
CA LEU A 149 -5.69 -21.48 9.95
C LEU A 149 -6.65 -22.15 8.96
N ALA A 150 -7.02 -23.42 9.19
CA ALA A 150 -7.99 -24.13 8.37
C ALA A 150 -9.36 -23.45 8.42
N CYS A 151 -9.80 -23.01 9.60
CA CYS A 151 -11.03 -22.24 9.79
C CYS A 151 -11.01 -20.90 9.06
N LEU A 152 -9.91 -20.15 9.18
CA LEU A 152 -9.71 -18.84 8.54
C LEU A 152 -9.81 -18.95 7.01
N TYR A 153 -9.28 -20.02 6.42
CA TYR A 153 -9.28 -20.21 4.96
C TYR A 153 -10.38 -21.14 4.44
N CYS A 154 -11.33 -21.52 5.30
CA CYS A 154 -12.47 -22.36 4.95
C CYS A 154 -12.04 -23.69 4.31
N LEU A 155 -11.03 -24.35 4.87
CA LEU A 155 -10.56 -25.68 4.43
C LEU A 155 -11.51 -26.77 4.94
N GLU A 156 -12.70 -26.86 4.34
CA GLU A 156 -13.84 -27.66 4.81
C GLU A 156 -13.51 -29.15 5.03
N ASP A 157 -12.57 -29.72 4.26
CA ASP A 157 -12.15 -31.12 4.39
C ASP A 157 -11.20 -31.35 5.59
N ASP A 158 -10.35 -30.36 5.92
CA ASP A 158 -9.35 -30.48 6.99
C ASP A 158 -9.95 -30.14 8.37
N ILE A 159 -10.91 -29.21 8.41
CA ILE A 159 -11.50 -28.69 9.66
C ILE A 159 -12.05 -29.81 10.57
N PRO A 160 -12.87 -30.78 10.11
CA PRO A 160 -13.39 -31.83 10.97
C PRO A 160 -12.31 -32.80 11.47
N LEU A 161 -11.27 -33.04 10.66
CA LEU A 161 -10.15 -33.91 11.02
C LEU A 161 -9.32 -33.27 12.14
N LEU A 162 -8.94 -32.01 11.95
CA LEU A 162 -8.22 -31.23 12.95
C LEU A 162 -9.04 -31.08 14.23
N TRP A 163 -10.35 -30.82 14.11
CA TRP A 163 -11.24 -30.75 15.26
C TRP A 163 -11.26 -32.03 16.07
N ALA A 164 -11.31 -33.20 15.41
CA ALA A 164 -11.31 -34.48 16.11
C ALA A 164 -10.02 -34.72 16.89
N GLU A 165 -8.87 -34.27 16.37
CA GLU A 165 -7.56 -34.39 17.01
C GLU A 165 -7.35 -33.41 18.18
N LEU A 166 -8.10 -32.31 18.24
CA LEU A 166 -7.92 -31.30 19.29
C LEU A 166 -8.19 -31.87 20.70
N PRO A 167 -7.35 -31.55 21.70
CA PRO A 167 -7.66 -31.82 23.10
C PRO A 167 -8.97 -31.16 23.53
N GLU A 168 -9.72 -31.79 24.45
CA GLU A 168 -11.01 -31.25 24.93
C GLU A 168 -10.87 -29.85 25.55
N GLU A 169 -9.78 -29.57 26.26
CA GLU A 169 -9.48 -28.23 26.80
C GLU A 169 -9.42 -27.14 25.70
N GLN A 170 -8.90 -27.50 24.52
CA GLN A 170 -8.84 -26.57 23.38
C GLN A 170 -10.19 -26.49 22.65
N LYS A 171 -10.98 -27.57 22.62
CA LYS A 171 -12.35 -27.54 22.08
C LYS A 171 -13.25 -26.67 22.93
N GLU A 172 -13.14 -26.78 24.26
CA GLU A 172 -13.83 -25.91 25.21
C GLU A 172 -13.48 -24.45 24.94
N TYR A 173 -12.18 -24.15 24.74
CA TYR A 173 -11.73 -22.81 24.36
C TYR A 173 -12.45 -22.27 23.11
N PHE A 174 -12.55 -23.05 22.03
CA PHE A 174 -13.24 -22.62 20.81
C PHE A 174 -14.76 -22.60 20.90
N CYS A 175 -15.35 -23.20 21.95
CA CYS A 175 -16.79 -23.19 22.19
C CYS A 175 -17.21 -22.14 23.24
N LEU A 176 -16.27 -21.45 23.88
CA LEU A 176 -16.58 -20.35 24.79
C LEU A 176 -17.04 -19.13 23.95
N ASP A 177 -18.24 -18.66 24.25
CA ASP A 177 -18.90 -17.55 23.55
C ASP A 177 -18.14 -16.24 23.86
N ASP A 178 -17.63 -15.59 22.82
CA ASP A 178 -17.15 -14.21 22.90
C ASP A 178 -18.37 -13.27 22.75
N GLU A 179 -18.64 -12.48 23.80
CA GLU A 179 -19.75 -11.54 23.86
C GLU A 179 -19.67 -10.43 22.78
N LEU A 180 -18.52 -10.25 22.10
CA LEU A 180 -18.31 -9.14 21.17
C LEU A 180 -18.58 -9.51 19.70
N LEU A 181 -17.89 -10.50 19.09
CA LEU A 181 -18.21 -11.07 17.77
C LEU A 181 -17.66 -12.51 17.65
N PRO A 182 -18.43 -13.52 17.21
CA PRO A 182 -17.88 -14.86 17.05
C PRO A 182 -16.90 -14.89 15.87
N ASP A 183 -15.69 -15.38 16.08
CA ASP A 183 -14.76 -15.63 14.98
C ASP A 183 -15.15 -16.90 14.20
N LEU A 184 -14.67 -17.04 12.96
CA LEU A 184 -14.99 -18.22 12.15
C LEU A 184 -14.67 -19.54 12.85
N HIS A 185 -13.58 -19.60 13.62
CA HIS A 185 -13.17 -20.81 14.35
C HIS A 185 -14.18 -21.27 15.42
N PHE A 186 -14.97 -20.33 15.97
CA PHE A 186 -16.09 -20.61 16.89
C PHE A 186 -17.30 -21.15 16.13
N CYS A 187 -17.53 -20.68 14.91
CA CYS A 187 -18.69 -21.08 14.12
C CYS A 187 -18.55 -22.48 13.51
N TRP A 188 -17.34 -22.85 13.06
CA TRP A 188 -17.11 -24.13 12.36
C TRP A 188 -17.59 -25.38 13.11
N PRO A 189 -17.39 -25.52 14.43
CA PRO A 189 -17.95 -26.61 15.23
C PRO A 189 -19.46 -26.80 15.08
N HIS A 190 -20.20 -25.70 14.95
CA HIS A 190 -21.64 -25.73 14.73
C HIS A 190 -21.99 -26.03 13.28
N VAL A 191 -21.21 -25.51 12.32
CA VAL A 191 -21.43 -25.73 10.88
C VAL A 191 -21.39 -27.22 10.53
N PHE A 192 -20.32 -27.95 10.88
CA PHE A 192 -20.22 -29.37 10.51
C PHE A 192 -21.10 -30.30 11.39
N LYS A 193 -21.60 -29.82 12.53
CA LYS A 193 -22.66 -30.50 13.31
C LYS A 193 -24.07 -30.27 12.73
N GLY A 194 -24.21 -29.42 11.72
CA GLY A 194 -25.51 -29.07 11.14
C GLY A 194 -26.34 -28.12 11.99
N GLU A 195 -25.72 -27.41 12.94
CA GLU A 195 -26.37 -26.50 13.89
C GLU A 195 -26.49 -25.06 13.36
N LEU A 196 -26.70 -24.87 12.05
CA LEU A 196 -26.78 -23.54 11.42
C LEU A 196 -27.88 -22.65 12.02
N THR A 197 -29.03 -23.22 12.39
CA THR A 197 -30.14 -22.48 13.01
C THR A 197 -29.78 -21.90 14.38
N ARG A 198 -28.87 -22.56 15.10
CA ARG A 198 -28.32 -22.06 16.37
C ARG A 198 -27.43 -20.85 16.12
N LEU A 199 -26.55 -20.93 15.12
CA LEU A 199 -25.72 -19.79 14.70
C LEU A 199 -26.59 -18.62 14.25
N ASP A 200 -27.63 -18.86 13.45
CA ASP A 200 -28.57 -17.83 13.01
C ASP A 200 -29.23 -17.12 14.20
N HIS A 201 -29.63 -17.87 15.23
CA HIS A 201 -30.23 -17.31 16.44
C HIS A 201 -29.24 -16.46 17.24
N LEU A 202 -28.00 -16.93 17.41
CA LEU A 202 -26.93 -16.20 18.11
C LEU A 202 -26.60 -14.88 17.40
N LEU A 203 -26.58 -14.89 16.07
CA LEU A 203 -26.22 -13.71 15.26
C LEU A 203 -27.35 -12.68 15.16
N ARG A 204 -28.63 -13.10 15.13
CA ARG A 204 -29.79 -12.19 15.12
C ARG A 204 -29.89 -11.29 16.35
N GLY A 205 -29.36 -11.73 17.49
CA GLY A 205 -29.30 -10.93 18.73
C GLY A 205 -28.38 -9.71 18.64
N ARG A 206 -27.49 -9.64 17.65
CA ARG A 206 -26.37 -8.67 17.60
C ARG A 206 -26.57 -7.48 16.65
N GLY A 207 -27.81 -7.19 16.24
CA GLY A 207 -28.19 -5.89 15.66
C GLY A 207 -27.85 -5.63 14.18
N LYS A 208 -27.16 -6.53 13.49
CA LYS A 208 -27.12 -6.52 12.02
C LYS A 208 -28.40 -7.19 11.50
N ASN A 209 -29.10 -6.59 10.54
CA ASN A 209 -30.31 -7.14 9.89
C ASN A 209 -29.97 -8.34 8.97
N LEU A 210 -29.20 -9.30 9.47
CA LEU A 210 -28.70 -10.45 8.74
C LEU A 210 -29.61 -11.64 8.99
N THR A 211 -29.99 -12.31 7.91
CA THR A 211 -30.99 -13.37 7.98
C THR A 211 -30.39 -14.74 8.27
N THR A 212 -29.13 -14.95 7.86
CA THR A 212 -28.43 -16.24 7.93
C THR A 212 -26.95 -16.10 8.32
N PHE A 213 -26.38 -17.18 8.83
CA PHE A 213 -24.96 -17.33 9.14
C PHE A 213 -24.08 -17.08 7.92
N ASN A 214 -24.42 -17.61 6.74
CA ASN A 214 -23.60 -17.42 5.54
C ASN A 214 -23.54 -15.93 5.15
N GLN A 215 -24.66 -15.21 5.28
CA GLN A 215 -24.70 -13.77 5.01
C GLN A 215 -23.79 -13.00 5.98
N TRP A 216 -23.87 -13.32 7.28
CA TRP A 216 -22.98 -12.74 8.28
C TRP A 216 -21.51 -13.08 8.04
N ALA A 217 -21.19 -14.34 7.79
CA ALA A 217 -19.82 -14.79 7.60
C ALA A 217 -19.20 -14.17 6.33
N PHE A 218 -20.01 -13.96 5.28
CA PHE A 218 -19.59 -13.18 4.11
C PHE A 218 -19.27 -11.73 4.46
N GLU A 219 -20.19 -11.01 5.12
CA GLU A 219 -19.99 -9.59 5.45
C GLU A 219 -18.81 -9.39 6.42
N ASP A 220 -18.69 -10.23 7.46
CA ASP A 220 -17.56 -10.21 8.40
C ASP A 220 -16.22 -10.52 7.70
N SER A 221 -16.20 -11.54 6.83
CA SER A 221 -15.00 -11.85 6.03
C SER A 221 -14.59 -10.69 5.14
N VAL A 222 -15.55 -9.93 4.61
CA VAL A 222 -15.29 -8.74 3.81
C VAL A 222 -14.71 -7.62 4.67
N GLU A 223 -15.33 -7.31 5.81
CA GLU A 223 -14.88 -6.29 6.78
C GLU A 223 -13.45 -6.59 7.27
N ARG A 224 -13.11 -7.87 7.48
CA ARG A 224 -11.77 -8.31 7.90
C ARG A 224 -10.75 -8.42 6.77
N GLY A 225 -11.15 -8.23 5.52
CA GLY A 225 -10.25 -8.34 4.36
C GLY A 225 -9.85 -9.78 4.00
N ASN A 226 -10.62 -10.78 4.43
CA ASN A 226 -10.40 -12.18 4.10
C ASN A 226 -11.10 -12.56 2.79
N LYS A 227 -10.41 -12.38 1.67
CA LYS A 227 -10.93 -12.70 0.33
C LYS A 227 -11.37 -14.16 0.17
N ILE A 228 -10.63 -15.12 0.71
CA ILE A 228 -10.92 -16.54 0.51
C ILE A 228 -12.23 -16.92 1.22
N ALA A 229 -12.39 -16.49 2.46
CA ALA A 229 -13.64 -16.71 3.19
C ALA A 229 -14.81 -15.94 2.57
N ALA A 230 -14.59 -14.69 2.12
CA ALA A 230 -15.61 -13.93 1.41
C ALA A 230 -16.07 -14.64 0.11
N GLU A 231 -15.14 -15.16 -0.70
CA GLU A 231 -15.46 -15.96 -1.89
C GLU A 231 -16.26 -17.22 -1.53
N TYR A 232 -15.82 -17.95 -0.51
CA TYR A 232 -16.45 -19.18 -0.05
C TYR A 232 -17.90 -18.94 0.42
N PHE A 233 -18.12 -17.97 1.31
CA PHE A 233 -19.46 -17.69 1.82
C PHE A 233 -20.37 -17.04 0.78
N PHE A 234 -19.84 -16.21 -0.13
CA PHE A 234 -20.62 -15.63 -1.23
C PHE A 234 -21.25 -16.71 -2.12
N GLN A 235 -20.54 -17.82 -2.36
CA GLN A 235 -21.06 -18.95 -3.13
C GLN A 235 -22.25 -19.64 -2.44
N LYS A 236 -22.32 -19.59 -1.10
CA LYS A 236 -23.39 -20.20 -0.31
C LYS A 236 -24.61 -19.28 -0.10
N LEU A 237 -24.52 -18.00 -0.46
CA LEU A 237 -25.63 -17.05 -0.38
C LEU A 237 -26.72 -17.34 -1.43
N THR A 238 -27.98 -17.06 -1.06
CA THR A 238 -29.08 -16.99 -2.03
C THR A 238 -28.94 -15.77 -2.94
N HIS A 239 -29.74 -15.71 -4.01
CA HIS A 239 -29.73 -14.55 -4.91
C HIS A 239 -30.08 -13.25 -4.18
N GLU A 240 -31.12 -13.28 -3.33
CA GLU A 240 -31.60 -12.15 -2.56
C GLU A 240 -30.55 -11.67 -1.55
N GLU A 241 -29.87 -12.62 -0.88
CA GLU A 241 -28.80 -12.30 0.06
C GLU A 241 -27.61 -11.65 -0.65
N ARG A 242 -27.23 -12.14 -1.84
CA ARG A 242 -26.15 -11.54 -2.64
C ARG A 242 -26.47 -10.10 -3.02
N GLU A 243 -27.68 -9.83 -3.50
CA GLU A 243 -28.12 -8.48 -3.86
C GLU A 243 -28.13 -7.54 -2.63
N ALA A 244 -28.62 -8.03 -1.49
CA ALA A 244 -28.71 -7.24 -0.26
C ALA A 244 -27.35 -6.94 0.39
N SER A 245 -26.39 -7.87 0.29
CA SER A 245 -25.09 -7.76 0.95
C SER A 245 -24.02 -7.12 0.08
N LEU A 246 -23.97 -7.39 -1.23
CA LEU A 246 -22.84 -6.98 -2.08
C LEU A 246 -22.55 -5.47 -2.03
N MET A 247 -23.56 -4.63 -2.26
CA MET A 247 -23.40 -3.17 -2.20
C MET A 247 -23.07 -2.71 -0.78
N ARG A 248 -23.77 -3.25 0.23
CA ARG A 248 -23.57 -2.89 1.63
C ARG A 248 -22.13 -3.15 2.07
N SER A 249 -21.59 -4.32 1.77
CA SER A 249 -20.23 -4.69 2.15
C SER A 249 -19.19 -3.82 1.45
N VAL A 250 -19.39 -3.48 0.16
CA VAL A 250 -18.51 -2.54 -0.55
C VAL A 250 -18.53 -1.15 0.09
N HIS A 251 -19.72 -0.63 0.42
CA HIS A 251 -19.83 0.67 1.08
C HIS A 251 -19.22 0.67 2.48
N SER A 252 -19.41 -0.37 3.28
CA SER A 252 -18.77 -0.50 4.60
C SER A 252 -17.25 -0.51 4.49
N VAL A 253 -16.69 -1.35 3.61
CA VAL A 253 -15.24 -1.41 3.35
C VAL A 253 -14.67 -0.05 2.93
N LEU A 254 -15.39 0.69 2.09
CA LEU A 254 -14.96 1.99 1.62
C LEU A 254 -15.15 3.10 2.67
N ALA A 255 -16.12 2.97 3.58
CA ALA A 255 -16.33 3.91 4.69
C ALA A 255 -15.29 3.72 5.81
N ASP A 256 -15.01 2.48 6.20
CA ASP A 256 -14.08 2.14 7.29
C ASP A 256 -12.61 2.37 6.91
N SER A 257 -12.32 2.55 5.62
CA SER A 257 -10.98 2.83 5.11
C SER A 257 -10.39 4.17 5.61
N GLU A 258 -11.20 5.04 6.22
CA GLU A 258 -10.75 6.34 6.75
C GLU A 258 -9.93 6.22 8.05
N GLU A 259 -10.11 5.17 8.87
CA GLU A 259 -9.51 5.13 10.21
C GLU A 259 -8.19 4.35 10.30
N VAL A 260 -7.89 3.41 9.39
CA VAL A 260 -6.67 2.59 9.49
C VAL A 260 -6.03 2.31 8.12
N TYR A 261 -4.95 3.02 7.78
CA TYR A 261 -4.13 2.81 6.58
C TYR A 261 -3.57 1.38 6.40
N CYS A 262 -3.57 0.54 7.44
CA CYS A 262 -3.22 -0.88 7.32
C CYS A 262 -4.38 -1.75 6.81
N LEU A 263 -5.63 -1.32 7.02
CA LEU A 263 -6.83 -2.03 6.61
C LEU A 263 -7.05 -1.92 5.10
N ALA A 264 -6.84 -0.73 4.53
CA ALA A 264 -7.00 -0.47 3.09
C ALA A 264 -6.19 -1.44 2.20
N GLU A 265 -5.00 -1.85 2.65
CA GLU A 265 -4.16 -2.82 1.94
C GLU A 265 -4.77 -4.23 1.90
N ARG A 266 -5.35 -4.69 3.02
CA ARG A 266 -6.02 -6.00 3.14
C ARG A 266 -7.30 -6.04 2.32
N LEU A 267 -8.04 -4.94 2.38
CA LEU A 267 -9.34 -4.80 1.76
C LEU A 267 -9.26 -4.73 0.24
N THR A 268 -8.11 -4.39 -0.34
CA THR A 268 -7.98 -4.20 -1.79
C THR A 268 -8.33 -5.45 -2.59
N ASP A 269 -7.87 -6.64 -2.16
CA ASP A 269 -8.17 -7.89 -2.86
C ASP A 269 -9.66 -8.25 -2.80
N VAL A 270 -10.24 -8.07 -1.62
CA VAL A 270 -11.67 -8.28 -1.39
C VAL A 270 -12.47 -7.30 -2.24
N LEU A 271 -12.14 -6.02 -2.19
CA LEU A 271 -12.84 -4.99 -2.94
C LEU A 271 -12.75 -5.24 -4.45
N CYS A 272 -11.59 -5.59 -4.99
CA CYS A 272 -11.45 -5.94 -6.42
C CYS A 272 -12.32 -7.14 -6.79
N TYR A 273 -12.40 -8.15 -5.92
CA TYR A 273 -13.32 -9.27 -6.09
C TYR A 273 -14.79 -8.81 -6.08
N LEU A 274 -15.23 -8.06 -5.07
CA LEU A 274 -16.61 -7.57 -4.96
C LEU A 274 -17.01 -6.69 -6.16
N LEU A 275 -16.15 -5.76 -6.56
CA LEU A 275 -16.37 -4.93 -7.74
C LEU A 275 -16.47 -5.77 -9.01
N SER A 276 -15.74 -6.89 -9.12
CA SER A 276 -15.84 -7.79 -10.28
C SER A 276 -17.20 -8.50 -10.38
N LEU A 277 -17.88 -8.69 -9.23
CA LEU A 277 -19.22 -9.28 -9.15
C LEU A 277 -20.34 -8.29 -9.45
N MET A 278 -20.08 -6.99 -9.31
CA MET A 278 -21.08 -5.93 -9.50
C MET A 278 -21.43 -5.69 -10.96
N THR A 279 -22.67 -5.24 -11.19
CA THR A 279 -23.09 -4.71 -12.50
C THR A 279 -22.41 -3.36 -12.78
N PRO A 280 -22.30 -2.93 -14.05
CA PRO A 280 -21.73 -1.62 -14.38
C PRO A 280 -22.41 -0.45 -13.66
N GLU A 281 -23.73 -0.53 -13.44
CA GLU A 281 -24.52 0.49 -12.75
C GLU A 281 -24.14 0.57 -11.26
N GLN A 282 -24.03 -0.58 -10.59
CA GLN A 282 -23.57 -0.68 -9.20
C GLN A 282 -22.14 -0.14 -9.05
N GLN A 283 -21.23 -0.53 -9.95
CA GLN A 283 -19.87 0.00 -9.96
C GLN A 283 -19.87 1.54 -10.10
N MET A 284 -20.73 2.08 -10.97
CA MET A 284 -20.82 3.53 -11.17
C MET A 284 -21.37 4.26 -9.95
N GLU A 285 -22.34 3.67 -9.27
CA GLU A 285 -22.86 4.17 -7.99
C GLU A 285 -21.75 4.19 -6.93
N THR A 286 -20.98 3.12 -6.80
CA THR A 286 -19.83 3.06 -5.89
C THR A 286 -18.77 4.11 -6.22
N ILE A 287 -18.41 4.29 -7.50
CA ILE A 287 -17.44 5.30 -7.93
C ILE A 287 -17.91 6.72 -7.55
N ARG A 288 -19.20 7.02 -7.73
CA ARG A 288 -19.78 8.33 -7.36
C ARG A 288 -19.74 8.56 -5.85
N ALA A 289 -20.03 7.53 -5.06
CA ALA A 289 -20.08 7.64 -3.61
C ALA A 289 -18.68 7.76 -2.98
N HIS A 290 -17.69 7.01 -3.49
CA HIS A 290 -16.37 6.87 -2.86
C HIS A 290 -15.19 6.97 -3.85
N PRO A 291 -15.09 8.05 -4.66
CA PRO A 291 -14.09 8.13 -5.72
C PRO A 291 -12.64 8.10 -5.18
N VAL A 292 -12.39 8.73 -4.02
CA VAL A 292 -11.06 8.76 -3.39
C VAL A 292 -10.65 7.35 -2.95
N ASN A 293 -11.47 6.72 -2.10
CA ASN A 293 -11.12 5.44 -1.47
C ASN A 293 -10.97 4.34 -2.53
N LEU A 294 -11.83 4.35 -3.56
CA LEU A 294 -11.71 3.42 -4.69
C LEU A 294 -10.39 3.57 -5.45
N LEU A 295 -9.94 4.82 -5.69
CA LEU A 295 -8.69 5.06 -6.39
C LEU A 295 -7.48 4.62 -5.55
N LEU A 296 -7.54 4.81 -4.24
CA LEU A 296 -6.50 4.39 -3.30
C LEU A 296 -6.30 2.87 -3.31
N CYS A 297 -7.37 2.09 -3.48
CA CYS A 297 -7.27 0.64 -3.58
C CYS A 297 -6.35 0.20 -4.74
N PHE A 298 -6.37 0.92 -5.86
CA PHE A 298 -5.51 0.59 -7.01
C PHE A 298 -4.05 1.02 -6.84
N LEU A 299 -3.68 1.75 -5.77
CA LEU A 299 -2.26 2.10 -5.52
C LEU A 299 -1.47 0.95 -4.92
N HIS A 300 -2.15 -0.04 -4.37
CA HIS A 300 -1.50 -1.17 -3.74
C HIS A 300 -1.04 -2.18 -4.78
N TRP A 301 0.17 -2.72 -4.56
CA TRP A 301 0.67 -3.78 -5.39
C TRP A 301 -0.17 -5.05 -5.25
N PRO A 302 -0.54 -5.73 -6.34
CA PRO A 302 -0.11 -5.56 -7.74
C PRO A 302 -1.07 -4.75 -8.65
N TRP A 303 -2.00 -3.98 -8.07
CA TRP A 303 -3.12 -3.38 -8.78
C TRP A 303 -2.82 -2.05 -9.49
N GLN A 304 -1.56 -1.59 -9.46
CA GLN A 304 -1.20 -0.26 -10.00
C GLN A 304 -1.41 -0.13 -11.50
N ASP A 305 -1.37 -1.22 -12.26
CA ASP A 305 -1.68 -1.17 -13.68
C ASP A 305 -3.15 -0.78 -13.92
N LEU A 306 -4.05 -1.20 -13.02
CA LEU A 306 -5.46 -0.84 -13.05
C LEU A 306 -5.70 0.61 -12.60
N LEU A 307 -4.80 1.21 -11.83
CA LEU A 307 -4.92 2.60 -11.39
C LEU A 307 -5.08 3.51 -12.59
N LEU A 308 -4.16 3.45 -13.55
CA LEU A 308 -4.17 4.34 -14.72
C LEU A 308 -5.34 4.04 -15.65
N GLU A 309 -5.70 2.76 -15.79
CA GLU A 309 -6.84 2.35 -16.61
C GLU A 309 -8.17 2.86 -16.07
N ASN A 310 -8.31 2.96 -14.75
CA ASN A 310 -9.52 3.42 -14.08
C ASN A 310 -9.50 4.90 -13.71
N ALA A 311 -8.32 5.53 -13.56
CA ALA A 311 -8.16 6.90 -13.10
C ALA A 311 -8.96 7.88 -13.96
N GLY A 312 -8.89 7.74 -15.30
CA GLY A 312 -9.64 8.58 -16.23
C GLY A 312 -11.16 8.57 -16.01
N LEU A 313 -11.73 7.45 -15.56
CA LEU A 313 -13.15 7.36 -15.19
C LEU A 313 -13.40 7.97 -13.80
N ILE A 314 -12.55 7.66 -12.82
CA ILE A 314 -12.73 8.13 -11.44
C ILE A 314 -12.59 9.65 -11.36
N TRP A 315 -11.71 10.26 -12.17
CA TRP A 315 -11.55 11.72 -12.25
C TRP A 315 -12.84 12.47 -12.56
N THR A 316 -13.77 11.88 -13.31
CA THR A 316 -15.03 12.56 -13.65
C THR A 316 -15.99 12.67 -12.47
N PHE A 317 -15.73 11.92 -11.40
CA PHE A 317 -16.54 11.91 -10.18
C PHE A 317 -15.83 12.50 -8.97
N LEU A 318 -14.53 12.76 -9.08
CA LEU A 318 -13.74 13.28 -7.97
C LEU A 318 -13.98 14.79 -7.80
N PRO A 319 -14.51 15.26 -6.65
CA PRO A 319 -14.59 16.68 -6.38
C PRO A 319 -13.19 17.27 -6.11
N PRO A 320 -12.96 18.58 -6.34
CA PRO A 320 -11.65 19.17 -6.11
C PRO A 320 -11.09 18.98 -4.70
N ARG A 321 -11.94 19.04 -3.66
CA ARG A 321 -11.55 18.72 -2.27
C ARG A 321 -11.11 17.26 -2.09
N GLY A 322 -11.71 16.35 -2.85
CA GLY A 322 -11.34 14.94 -2.85
C GLY A 322 -9.93 14.70 -3.41
N TYR A 323 -9.44 15.58 -4.30
CA TYR A 323 -8.07 15.47 -4.80
C TYR A 323 -7.02 15.83 -3.73
N ASP A 324 -7.28 16.83 -2.89
CA ASP A 324 -6.41 17.17 -1.76
C ASP A 324 -6.33 16.00 -0.76
N ASP A 325 -7.48 15.42 -0.39
CA ASP A 325 -7.56 14.22 0.47
C ASP A 325 -6.82 13.02 -0.14
N LEU A 326 -7.03 12.78 -1.43
CA LEU A 326 -6.36 11.73 -2.18
C LEU A 326 -4.82 11.89 -2.13
N LEU A 327 -4.30 13.08 -2.41
CA LEU A 327 -2.85 13.34 -2.38
C LEU A 327 -2.24 13.12 -0.99
N GLN A 328 -2.97 13.51 0.06
CA GLN A 328 -2.57 13.26 1.44
C GLN A 328 -2.47 11.76 1.71
N LYS A 329 -3.54 11.01 1.45
CA LYS A 329 -3.58 9.55 1.66
C LYS A 329 -2.53 8.83 0.80
N MET A 330 -2.33 9.25 -0.45
CA MET A 330 -1.29 8.75 -1.34
C MET A 330 0.11 8.93 -0.76
N THR A 331 0.40 10.09 -0.18
CA THR A 331 1.73 10.34 0.40
C THR A 331 2.02 9.37 1.55
N ASP A 332 1.03 9.06 2.37
CA ASP A 332 1.18 8.12 3.48
C ASP A 332 1.34 6.67 2.99
N ILE A 333 0.64 6.28 1.92
CA ILE A 333 0.86 5.00 1.22
C ILE A 333 2.28 4.96 0.65
N PHE A 334 2.71 6.01 -0.03
CA PHE A 334 4.02 6.05 -0.69
C PHE A 334 5.20 6.14 0.25
N ARG A 335 4.99 6.64 1.48
CA ARG A 335 5.96 6.49 2.56
C ARG A 335 6.30 5.02 2.82
N ARG A 336 5.35 4.11 2.57
CA ARG A 336 5.49 2.65 2.74
C ARG A 336 5.92 1.95 1.44
N TYR A 337 5.32 2.31 0.31
CA TYR A 337 5.55 1.72 -1.01
C TYR A 337 6.18 2.75 -1.94
N PHE A 338 7.47 2.61 -2.23
CA PHE A 338 8.19 3.56 -3.07
C PHE A 338 7.42 3.85 -4.39
N PRO A 339 7.23 5.12 -4.77
CA PRO A 339 6.12 5.50 -5.64
C PRO A 339 6.50 5.49 -7.12
N ILE A 340 6.65 4.30 -7.71
CA ILE A 340 6.84 4.19 -9.16
C ILE A 340 5.62 4.80 -9.87
N SER A 341 4.42 4.42 -9.42
CA SER A 341 3.14 4.83 -10.02
C SER A 341 2.79 6.30 -9.82
N PHE A 342 3.52 7.06 -9.00
CA PHE A 342 3.24 8.49 -8.83
C PHE A 342 3.42 9.25 -10.13
N ARG A 343 4.45 8.93 -10.92
CA ARG A 343 4.79 9.72 -12.10
C ARG A 343 3.70 9.63 -13.14
N GLU A 344 3.29 8.41 -13.50
CA GLU A 344 2.24 8.20 -14.48
C GLU A 344 0.91 8.78 -13.99
N PHE A 345 0.59 8.57 -12.71
CA PHE A 345 -0.59 9.13 -12.08
C PHE A 345 -0.61 10.66 -12.15
N PHE A 346 0.49 11.31 -11.78
CA PHE A 346 0.57 12.77 -11.71
C PHE A 346 0.62 13.42 -13.10
N VAL A 347 1.19 12.74 -14.09
CA VAL A 347 1.11 13.17 -15.49
C VAL A 347 -0.34 13.16 -15.96
N GLN A 348 -1.07 12.08 -15.68
CA GLN A 348 -2.46 11.88 -16.12
C GLN A 348 -3.50 12.65 -15.30
N SER A 349 -3.14 13.22 -14.15
CA SER A 349 -4.12 13.98 -13.37
C SER A 349 -4.55 15.26 -14.12
N PRO A 350 -5.83 15.66 -14.04
CA PRO A 350 -6.30 16.92 -14.62
C PRO A 350 -5.51 18.14 -14.13
N LEU A 351 -5.23 19.10 -15.03
CA LEU A 351 -4.49 20.33 -14.69
C LEU A 351 -5.16 21.12 -13.56
N ASP A 352 -6.49 21.24 -13.59
CA ASP A 352 -7.26 21.94 -12.54
C ASP A 352 -7.07 21.32 -11.16
N PHE A 353 -6.81 20.02 -11.09
CA PHE A 353 -6.48 19.33 -9.83
C PHE A 353 -5.03 19.60 -9.40
N LYS A 354 -4.07 19.72 -10.34
CA LYS A 354 -2.66 19.98 -10.00
C LYS A 354 -2.46 21.32 -9.29
N LYS A 355 -3.36 22.29 -9.45
CA LYS A 355 -3.33 23.51 -8.62
C LYS A 355 -3.39 23.21 -7.11
N TYR A 356 -4.22 22.24 -6.70
CA TYR A 356 -4.34 21.81 -5.30
C TYR A 356 -3.10 21.04 -4.79
N PHE A 357 -2.20 20.65 -5.68
CA PHE A 357 -0.93 20.06 -5.28
C PHE A 357 0.02 21.11 -4.69
N VAL A 358 -0.01 22.34 -5.25
CA VAL A 358 0.81 23.49 -4.81
C VAL A 358 0.05 24.37 -3.81
N GLU A 359 -1.27 24.35 -3.85
CA GLU A 359 -2.16 25.09 -2.93
C GLU A 359 -2.94 24.10 -2.07
N SER A 360 -2.63 23.97 -0.77
CA SER A 360 -3.41 23.10 0.11
C SER A 360 -4.36 23.90 0.99
N HIS A 361 -5.53 23.30 1.24
CA HIS A 361 -6.54 23.82 2.15
C HIS A 361 -6.26 23.44 3.62
N PHE A 362 -5.34 22.50 3.86
CA PHE A 362 -5.06 21.93 5.19
C PHE A 362 -3.79 22.50 5.86
N GLY A 363 -3.31 23.65 5.42
CA GLY A 363 -2.18 24.35 6.03
C GLY A 363 -0.79 23.77 5.72
N PHE A 364 -0.72 22.65 4.97
CA PHE A 364 0.54 22.09 4.47
C PHE A 364 0.41 21.73 2.99
N ILE A 365 1.29 22.23 2.14
CA ILE A 365 1.23 21.94 0.71
C ILE A 365 1.62 20.47 0.43
N ASN A 366 0.78 19.76 -0.34
CA ASN A 366 1.03 18.36 -0.71
C ASN A 366 2.38 18.20 -1.42
N ALA A 367 2.72 19.15 -2.29
CA ALA A 367 4.01 19.20 -2.97
C ALA A 367 5.19 19.06 -2.02
N CYS A 368 5.15 19.68 -0.83
CA CYS A 368 6.25 19.58 0.13
C CYS A 368 6.34 18.18 0.77
N ARG A 369 5.21 17.52 1.02
CA ARG A 369 5.20 16.15 1.54
C ARG A 369 5.78 15.16 0.52
N PHE A 370 5.39 15.28 -0.75
CA PHE A 370 5.93 14.50 -1.85
C PHE A 370 7.41 14.79 -2.09
N LEU A 371 7.83 16.05 -2.10
CA LEU A 371 9.24 16.42 -2.19
C LEU A 371 10.06 15.79 -1.05
N SER A 372 9.58 15.88 0.19
CA SER A 372 10.25 15.26 1.34
C SER A 372 10.44 13.74 1.13
N LEU A 373 9.43 13.08 0.56
CA LEU A 373 9.49 11.67 0.19
C LEU A 373 10.54 11.40 -0.91
N PHE A 374 10.52 12.14 -2.01
CA PHE A 374 11.47 11.96 -3.11
C PHE A 374 12.90 12.26 -2.69
N PHE A 375 13.11 13.28 -1.85
CA PHE A 375 14.41 13.58 -1.26
C PHE A 375 14.90 12.47 -0.32
N ARG A 376 13.99 11.81 0.41
CA ARG A 376 14.33 10.67 1.27
C ARG A 376 14.91 9.52 0.46
N TYR A 377 14.38 9.30 -0.74
CA TYR A 377 14.74 8.18 -1.62
C TYR A 377 15.63 8.58 -2.81
N GLU A 378 16.07 9.82 -2.88
CA GLU A 378 16.90 10.37 -3.98
C GLU A 378 16.28 10.17 -5.37
N ASP A 379 14.95 10.30 -5.45
CA ASP A 379 14.17 10.12 -6.69
C ASP A 379 14.05 11.44 -7.48
N SER A 380 15.12 11.80 -8.21
CA SER A 380 15.15 13.02 -9.01
C SER A 380 14.17 13.00 -10.18
N GLU A 381 13.94 11.83 -10.78
CA GLU A 381 13.02 11.64 -11.92
C GLU A 381 11.57 12.01 -11.52
N SER A 382 11.12 11.63 -10.32
CA SER A 382 9.79 12.04 -9.83
C SER A 382 9.69 13.55 -9.56
N ILE A 383 10.76 14.18 -9.11
CA ILE A 383 10.83 15.63 -8.94
C ILE A 383 10.71 16.33 -10.31
N GLU A 384 11.44 15.86 -11.32
CA GLU A 384 11.35 16.42 -12.67
C GLU A 384 9.93 16.30 -13.22
N VAL A 385 9.29 15.14 -13.10
CA VAL A 385 7.89 14.95 -13.52
C VAL A 385 6.97 15.91 -12.79
N MET A 386 7.14 16.04 -11.47
CA MET A 386 6.33 16.96 -10.65
C MET A 386 6.44 18.40 -11.15
N PHE A 387 7.65 18.94 -11.31
CA PHE A 387 7.84 20.33 -11.77
C PHE A 387 7.43 20.54 -13.23
N ARG A 388 7.64 19.58 -14.13
CA ARG A 388 7.28 19.73 -15.55
C ARG A 388 5.77 19.76 -15.78
N ASN A 389 4.99 19.21 -14.85
CA ASN A 389 3.54 19.06 -14.97
C ASN A 389 2.75 20.09 -14.16
N VAL A 390 3.41 21.12 -13.63
CA VAL A 390 2.79 22.23 -12.89
C VAL A 390 3.00 23.53 -13.67
N ASP A 391 2.09 24.50 -13.53
CA ASP A 391 2.20 25.80 -14.19
C ASP A 391 3.44 26.58 -13.74
N SER A 392 4.04 27.36 -14.65
CA SER A 392 5.29 28.09 -14.38
C SER A 392 5.20 29.00 -13.15
N ALA A 393 4.08 29.69 -12.94
CA ALA A 393 3.87 30.53 -11.75
C ALA A 393 3.86 29.71 -10.46
N ASP A 394 3.24 28.53 -10.48
CA ASP A 394 3.16 27.63 -9.35
C ASP A 394 4.51 26.95 -9.03
N LYS A 395 5.35 26.70 -10.04
CA LYS A 395 6.74 26.24 -9.82
C LYS A 395 7.55 27.26 -9.02
N VAL A 396 7.45 28.54 -9.38
CA VAL A 396 8.10 29.63 -8.64
C VAL A 396 7.53 29.68 -7.23
N LYS A 397 6.20 29.74 -7.08
CA LYS A 397 5.54 29.73 -5.77
C LYS A 397 6.01 28.58 -4.87
N LEU A 398 6.16 27.39 -5.44
CA LEU A 398 6.61 26.20 -4.72
C LEU A 398 8.01 26.34 -4.13
N VAL A 399 9.00 26.80 -4.91
CA VAL A 399 10.38 26.94 -4.40
C VAL A 399 10.55 28.07 -3.38
N PHE A 400 9.62 29.02 -3.35
CA PHE A 400 9.57 30.08 -2.34
C PHE A 400 8.79 29.70 -1.08
N HIS A 401 8.11 28.54 -1.06
CA HIS A 401 7.32 28.12 0.08
C HIS A 401 8.20 27.81 1.29
N SER A 402 7.81 28.27 2.49
CA SER A 402 8.59 28.12 3.72
C SER A 402 9.00 26.67 4.02
N ASP A 403 8.07 25.74 3.86
CA ASP A 403 8.33 24.32 4.12
C ASP A 403 9.32 23.72 3.10
N VAL A 404 9.29 24.18 1.85
CA VAL A 404 10.22 23.73 0.80
C VAL A 404 11.61 24.30 1.05
N LEU A 405 11.71 25.58 1.47
CA LEU A 405 12.98 26.18 1.88
C LEU A 405 13.58 25.42 3.09
N GLN A 406 12.75 25.06 4.07
CA GLN A 406 13.17 24.23 5.20
C GLN A 406 13.64 22.83 4.74
N LEU A 407 12.97 22.23 3.76
CA LEU A 407 13.38 20.96 3.18
C LEU A 407 14.72 21.10 2.45
N PHE A 408 14.92 22.14 1.64
CA PHE A 408 16.18 22.42 0.96
C PHE A 408 17.32 22.58 1.95
N TYR A 409 17.10 23.36 3.01
CA TYR A 409 18.05 23.55 4.09
C TYR A 409 18.48 22.21 4.72
N LYS A 410 17.51 21.40 5.16
CA LYS A 410 17.77 20.07 5.75
C LYS A 410 18.50 19.13 4.78
N SER A 411 18.23 19.25 3.49
CA SER A 411 18.79 18.38 2.46
C SER A 411 20.22 18.74 2.12
N ILE A 412 20.54 20.04 2.04
CA ILE A 412 21.90 20.54 1.88
C ILE A 412 22.78 20.11 3.04
N LEU A 413 22.28 20.22 4.28
CA LEU A 413 23.01 19.75 5.46
C LEU A 413 23.35 18.26 5.42
N ARG A 414 22.50 17.46 4.77
CA ARG A 414 22.66 16.00 4.59
C ARG A 414 23.34 15.62 3.28
N ASP A 415 24.04 16.57 2.64
CA ASP A 415 24.79 16.39 1.39
C ASP A 415 23.93 15.91 0.20
N ARG A 416 22.61 16.12 0.27
CA ARG A 416 21.63 15.86 -0.80
C ARG A 416 21.36 17.11 -1.64
N TRP A 417 22.41 17.87 -1.90
CA TRP A 417 22.36 19.10 -2.70
C TRP A 417 21.79 18.87 -4.10
N HIS A 418 22.17 17.76 -4.73
CA HIS A 418 21.76 17.42 -6.10
C HIS A 418 20.23 17.40 -6.27
N MET A 419 19.49 16.99 -5.23
CA MET A 419 18.02 17.02 -5.23
C MET A 419 17.45 18.45 -5.25
N VAL A 420 18.06 19.36 -4.50
CA VAL A 420 17.70 20.79 -4.51
C VAL A 420 17.99 21.41 -5.88
N ALA A 421 19.15 21.10 -6.46
CA ALA A 421 19.53 21.58 -7.78
C ALA A 421 18.53 21.18 -8.87
N VAL A 422 17.98 19.96 -8.81
CA VAL A 422 16.92 19.50 -9.73
C VAL A 422 15.67 20.37 -9.58
N CYS A 423 15.20 20.64 -8.37
CA CYS A 423 14.04 21.51 -8.14
C CYS A 423 14.25 22.91 -8.74
N LEU A 424 15.40 23.53 -8.47
CA LEU A 424 15.70 24.90 -8.93
C LEU A 424 15.82 24.97 -10.45
N ARG A 425 16.45 23.96 -11.06
CA ARG A 425 16.57 23.84 -12.52
C ARG A 425 15.19 23.72 -13.18
N GLU A 426 14.34 22.83 -12.69
CA GLU A 426 13.02 22.59 -13.27
C GLU A 426 12.01 23.71 -12.96
N ALA A 427 12.24 24.50 -11.91
CA ALA A 427 11.47 25.71 -11.65
C ALA A 427 11.74 26.83 -12.67
N ALA A 428 12.85 26.76 -13.41
CA ALA A 428 13.21 27.70 -14.48
C ALA A 428 13.12 29.18 -14.04
N LEU A 429 13.69 29.49 -12.87
CA LEU A 429 13.62 30.82 -12.27
C LEU A 429 14.24 31.91 -13.16
N SER A 430 13.54 33.04 -13.27
CA SER A 430 14.08 34.28 -13.83
C SER A 430 15.25 34.80 -13.00
N LYS A 431 16.02 35.75 -13.56
CA LYS A 431 17.14 36.36 -12.84
C LYS A 431 16.65 37.06 -11.56
N GLU A 432 15.55 37.80 -11.68
CA GLU A 432 14.91 38.50 -10.57
C GLU A 432 14.42 37.52 -9.50
N ASP A 433 13.82 36.40 -9.90
CA ASP A 433 13.39 35.36 -8.95
C ASP A 433 14.58 34.69 -8.25
N ARG A 434 15.73 34.52 -8.92
CA ARG A 434 16.91 33.95 -8.27
C ARG A 434 17.48 34.87 -7.21
N GLU A 435 17.61 36.17 -7.49
CA GLU A 435 18.04 37.15 -6.49
C GLU A 435 17.08 37.18 -5.30
N ARG A 436 15.76 37.22 -5.56
CA ARG A 436 14.76 37.16 -4.50
C ARG A 436 14.86 35.87 -3.68
N LEU A 437 15.17 34.74 -4.32
CA LEU A 437 15.34 33.46 -3.64
C LEU A 437 16.59 33.48 -2.75
N LYS A 438 17.70 34.07 -3.20
CA LYS A 438 18.90 34.25 -2.37
C LYS A 438 18.59 35.05 -1.12
N ASP A 439 17.91 36.19 -1.26
CA ASP A 439 17.53 37.05 -0.13
C ASP A 439 16.61 36.31 0.85
N THR A 440 15.60 35.62 0.32
CA THR A 440 14.63 34.87 1.12
C THR A 440 15.33 33.73 1.87
N PHE A 441 16.21 32.98 1.19
CA PHE A 441 16.94 31.87 1.78
C PHE A 441 17.95 32.35 2.82
N THR A 442 18.60 33.50 2.60
CA THR A 442 19.51 34.14 3.57
C THR A 442 18.75 34.58 4.82
N GLY A 443 17.61 35.25 4.67
CA GLY A 443 16.76 35.60 5.82
C GLY A 443 16.24 34.39 6.59
N PHE A 444 15.94 33.27 5.90
CA PHE A 444 15.60 32.00 6.54
C PHE A 444 16.79 31.38 7.29
N PHE A 445 17.99 31.48 6.70
CA PHE A 445 19.24 30.99 7.26
C PHE A 445 19.63 31.72 8.54
N GLU A 446 19.58 33.06 8.55
CA GLU A 446 19.93 33.89 9.71
C GLU A 446 19.03 33.59 10.91
N ARG A 447 17.74 33.35 10.69
CA ARG A 447 16.79 32.97 11.76
C ARG A 447 17.06 31.58 12.35
N SER A 448 17.76 30.73 11.62
CA SER A 448 18.02 29.34 12.04
C SER A 448 19.24 29.19 12.96
N GLY A 449 20.00 30.28 13.22
CA GLY A 449 20.99 30.35 14.31
C GLY A 449 22.26 29.50 14.14
N ASN A 450 22.58 29.04 12.93
CA ASN A 450 23.67 28.09 12.69
C ASN A 450 24.94 28.78 12.11
N GLY A 451 26.09 28.61 12.79
CA GLY A 451 27.36 29.31 12.53
C GLY A 451 28.21 28.85 11.31
N GLU A 452 29.48 29.26 11.28
CA GLU A 452 30.43 29.20 10.14
C GLU A 452 30.55 27.85 9.40
N CYS A 453 30.43 26.71 10.09
CA CYS A 453 30.51 25.39 9.46
C CYS A 453 29.42 25.20 8.38
N VAL A 454 28.30 25.87 8.57
CA VAL A 454 27.15 25.78 7.68
C VAL A 454 27.39 26.60 6.40
N ASN A 455 28.07 27.75 6.46
CA ASN A 455 28.39 28.58 5.29
C ASN A 455 29.10 27.83 4.16
N ARG A 456 29.98 26.87 4.48
CA ARG A 456 30.70 26.09 3.45
C ARG A 456 29.77 25.19 2.62
N LYS A 457 28.74 24.60 3.23
CA LYS A 457 27.78 23.73 2.51
C LYS A 457 26.83 24.53 1.61
N PHE A 458 26.50 25.76 2.00
CA PHE A 458 25.59 26.62 1.24
C PHE A 458 26.27 27.43 0.13
N LYS A 459 27.60 27.56 0.14
CA LYS A 459 28.36 28.20 -0.94
C LYS A 459 27.94 27.69 -2.32
N ARG A 460 27.81 26.36 -2.47
CA ARG A 460 27.39 25.71 -3.71
C ARG A 460 25.96 26.05 -4.15
N PHE A 461 25.06 26.34 -3.20
CA PHE A 461 23.69 26.77 -3.52
C PHE A 461 23.68 28.16 -4.11
N PHE A 462 24.41 29.09 -3.50
CA PHE A 462 24.53 30.45 -4.02
C PHE A 462 25.25 30.48 -5.37
N GLU A 463 26.37 29.75 -5.50
CA GLU A 463 27.10 29.60 -6.77
C GLU A 463 26.20 29.05 -7.89
N PHE A 464 25.34 28.05 -7.61
CA PHE A 464 24.44 27.51 -8.61
C PHE A 464 23.42 28.54 -9.13
N LEU A 465 22.91 29.40 -8.24
CA LEU A 465 22.00 30.49 -8.61
C LEU A 465 22.72 31.56 -9.45
N ASP A 466 24.03 31.75 -9.25
CA ASP A 466 24.90 32.65 -10.04
C ASP A 466 25.28 32.05 -11.41
N GLU A 467 25.68 30.77 -11.46
CA GLU A 467 26.26 30.11 -12.64
C GLU A 467 25.28 29.96 -13.81
N THR A 468 23.98 29.81 -13.53
CA THR A 468 22.99 29.63 -14.59
C THR A 468 22.78 30.90 -15.44
N ASP A 469 23.23 32.07 -14.96
CA ASP A 469 23.19 33.33 -15.71
C ASP A 469 24.26 33.38 -16.83
N ALA A 470 25.46 32.85 -16.56
CA ALA A 470 26.56 32.83 -17.54
C ALA A 470 26.28 31.91 -18.76
N SER A 471 25.38 30.94 -18.63
CA SER A 471 24.97 30.05 -19.72
C SER A 471 23.87 30.65 -20.61
N ALA A 472 23.00 31.48 -20.04
CA ALA A 472 21.91 32.15 -20.76
C ALA A 472 22.44 33.32 -21.62
N ASP A 473 23.45 34.04 -21.14
CA ASP A 473 24.09 35.13 -21.89
C ASP A 473 24.87 34.60 -23.11
N LYS A 474 25.52 33.43 -23.01
CA LYS A 474 26.20 32.79 -24.15
C LYS A 474 25.27 32.34 -25.27
N LEU A 475 24.03 31.96 -24.95
CA LEU A 475 23.02 31.58 -25.95
C LEU A 475 22.48 32.79 -26.71
N LYS A 476 22.36 33.96 -26.04
CA LYS A 476 21.98 35.22 -26.70
C LYS A 476 23.08 35.73 -27.63
N GLU A 477 24.35 35.64 -27.25
CA GLU A 477 25.47 36.01 -28.12
C GLU A 477 25.58 35.13 -29.38
N SER A 478 25.15 33.87 -29.32
CA SER A 478 25.16 32.96 -30.48
C SER A 478 23.98 33.12 -31.45
N SER A 479 22.92 33.86 -31.07
CA SER A 479 21.77 34.14 -31.92
C SER A 479 21.84 35.51 -32.65
N GLU A 480 22.90 36.29 -32.39
CA GLU A 480 23.18 37.57 -33.05
C GLU A 480 24.34 37.48 -34.07
N THR A 481 24.68 36.27 -34.50
CA THR A 481 25.60 35.97 -35.63
C THR A 481 24.90 35.05 -36.61
#